data_AF-A0A6A3K940-F1
#
_entry.id   AF-A0A6A3K940-F1
#
_cell.length_a   1.000
_cell.length_b   1.000
_cell.length_c   1.000
_cell.angle_alpha   90.00
_cell.angle_beta   90.00
_cell.angle_gamma   90.00
#
_symmetry.space_group_name_H-M   'P 1'
#
loop_
_entity.id
_entity.type
_entity.pdbx_description
1 polymer ?
#
loop_
_entity_poly.entity_id
_entity_poly.type
_entity_poly.pdbx_seq_one_letter_code
_entity_poly.pdbx_strand_id
1 'polypeptide(L)'
;MKSASILSAVLLVGGVYADSKSTTFPGRCVTTKDCATYGSNYACVSVDTNVAGLEQLSMCIPGNQVCSGSIAGLCPTFMSWPSKNRVIQPVCAFVEVKNCDEQYNVTVLSSAGSNGTVDDESDITVSAANGTGTVQCYQRNFTVNNEYVVVNGIYQCLDKAKYVATNGGHIQNITDTVVEECGWNTTTQTLCSGQGTCSPLVDFAQDYECKCNAGYNSSDYCYAVASNECSSVAQCGTQGSCKFDEGTTSGECSCSDGATGDQCLLCDATASADTVCSGHGTCGAGGVCTCSTGYNGTFCGDSTGEKTASKTSAAATVKMGISAIVAALLLAIFA
;
A
#
# COMPACT_ATOMS: atom_id res chain seq x y z
N MET A 1 30.12 13.65 20.36
CA MET A 1 29.20 14.41 21.23
C MET A 1 28.59 15.55 20.45
N LYS A 2 27.28 15.42 20.19
CA LYS A 2 26.22 16.42 19.91
C LYS A 2 25.39 15.98 18.72
N SER A 3 24.34 15.25 19.07
CA SER A 3 23.18 14.90 18.25
C SER A 3 22.48 16.16 17.75
N ALA A 4 22.16 16.21 16.47
CA ALA A 4 21.25 17.20 15.90
C ALA A 4 20.01 16.45 15.40
N SER A 5 18.92 16.61 16.14
CA SER A 5 17.61 16.05 15.83
C SER A 5 16.96 16.85 14.71
N ILE A 6 16.61 16.20 13.60
CA ILE A 6 15.91 16.83 12.48
C ILE A 6 14.41 16.79 12.78
N LEU A 7 13.80 17.97 12.86
CA LEU A 7 12.37 18.19 13.06
C LEU A 7 11.80 18.67 11.71
N SER A 8 11.19 17.78 10.93
CA SER A 8 10.46 18.16 9.72
C SER A 8 9.03 18.57 10.08
N ALA A 9 8.65 19.80 9.70
CA ALA A 9 7.34 20.37 9.95
C ALA A 9 6.31 19.80 8.95
N VAL A 10 5.26 19.16 9.47
CA VAL A 10 4.14 18.61 8.68
C VAL A 10 3.02 19.64 8.61
N LEU A 11 2.58 19.95 7.39
CA LEU A 11 1.41 20.78 7.10
C LEU A 11 0.12 19.97 7.35
N LEU A 12 -0.69 20.43 8.31
CA LEU A 12 -2.02 19.88 8.63
C LEU A 12 -3.06 20.43 7.65
N VAL A 13 -3.61 19.58 6.79
CA VAL A 13 -4.87 19.85 6.09
C VAL A 13 -5.95 18.95 6.69
N GLY A 14 -6.95 19.56 7.32
CA GLY A 14 -8.07 18.85 7.94
C GLY A 14 -8.97 18.21 6.88
N GLY A 15 -8.94 16.89 6.80
CA GLY A 15 -9.90 16.07 6.08
C GLY A 15 -11.04 15.62 7.00
N VAL A 16 -12.26 15.59 6.45
CA VAL A 16 -13.51 15.23 7.13
C VAL A 16 -13.50 13.74 7.48
N TYR A 17 -13.74 13.42 8.76
CA TYR A 17 -13.79 12.04 9.27
C TYR A 17 -14.96 11.27 8.66
N ALA A 18 -14.66 10.19 7.95
CA ALA A 18 -15.63 9.17 7.55
C ALA A 18 -15.67 8.02 8.57
N ASP A 19 -16.89 7.49 8.71
CA ASP A 19 -17.48 6.56 9.67
C ASP A 19 -16.57 5.54 10.41
N SER A 20 -16.76 5.50 11.73
CA SER A 20 -16.02 4.75 12.73
C SER A 20 -16.77 3.49 13.18
N LYS A 21 -16.46 2.34 12.57
CA LYS A 21 -16.53 1.02 13.25
C LYS A 21 -15.34 0.15 12.81
N SER A 22 -14.48 -0.14 13.80
CA SER A 22 -13.11 -0.70 13.74
C SER A 22 -12.01 0.29 13.31
N THR A 23 -11.36 0.90 14.30
CA THR A 23 -10.28 1.88 14.13
C THR A 23 -8.88 1.30 14.31
N THR A 24 -8.74 -0.01 14.58
CA THR A 24 -7.46 -0.61 14.97
C THR A 24 -7.05 -1.67 13.97
N PHE A 25 -6.43 -1.24 12.87
CA PHE A 25 -5.79 -2.15 11.93
C PHE A 25 -4.34 -2.42 12.38
N PRO A 26 -3.85 -3.66 12.31
CA PRO A 26 -2.47 -3.99 12.67
C PRO A 26 -1.49 -3.10 11.92
N GLY A 27 -0.53 -2.53 12.65
CA GLY A 27 0.51 -1.69 12.07
C GLY A 27 0.09 -0.29 11.63
N ARG A 28 -1.19 0.10 11.70
CA ARG A 28 -1.61 1.44 11.26
C ARG A 28 -0.83 2.51 12.03
N CYS A 29 -0.32 3.50 11.29
CA CYS A 29 0.43 4.62 11.85
C CYS A 29 0.07 5.92 11.13
N VAL A 30 0.27 7.05 11.80
CA VAL A 30 0.24 8.39 11.20
C VAL A 30 1.66 8.94 11.11
N THR A 31 2.50 8.60 12.08
CA THR A 31 3.90 8.99 12.15
C THR A 31 4.77 7.80 12.55
N THR A 32 6.07 7.87 12.27
CA THR A 32 7.04 6.85 12.71
C THR A 32 7.05 6.64 14.23
N LYS A 33 6.63 7.65 15.02
CA LYS A 33 6.53 7.49 16.49
C LYS A 33 5.46 6.47 16.89
N ASP A 34 4.42 6.29 16.09
CA ASP A 34 3.37 5.30 16.35
C ASP A 34 3.90 3.87 16.19
N CYS A 35 5.01 3.70 15.46
CA CYS A 35 5.65 2.41 15.23
C CYS A 35 6.59 1.98 16.35
N ALA A 36 6.83 2.83 17.37
CA ALA A 36 7.69 2.51 18.50
C ALA A 36 7.23 1.25 19.27
N THR A 37 5.95 0.89 19.17
CA THR A 37 5.42 -0.35 19.78
C THR A 37 5.92 -1.64 19.13
N TYR A 38 6.46 -1.57 17.89
CA TYR A 38 7.01 -2.71 17.16
C TYR A 38 8.54 -2.76 17.25
N GLY A 39 9.18 -1.65 17.64
CA GLY A 39 10.62 -1.52 17.75
C GLY A 39 11.10 -0.13 17.36
N SER A 40 12.34 0.20 17.72
CA SER A 40 12.97 1.48 17.37
C SER A 40 13.37 1.57 15.88
N ASN A 41 13.41 0.43 15.20
CA ASN A 41 13.83 0.29 13.80
C ASN A 41 12.65 0.32 12.82
N TYR A 42 11.41 0.60 13.24
CA TYR A 42 10.27 0.67 12.32
C TYR A 42 10.06 2.09 11.79
N ALA A 43 9.58 2.18 10.56
CA ALA A 43 9.15 3.43 9.94
C ALA A 43 7.67 3.36 9.55
N CYS A 44 6.99 4.51 9.63
CA CYS A 44 5.63 4.63 9.12
C CYS A 44 5.68 4.94 7.63
N VAL A 45 5.27 3.98 6.81
CA VAL A 45 5.31 4.10 5.34
C VAL A 45 3.91 4.25 4.81
N SER A 46 3.68 5.25 3.97
CA SER A 46 2.40 5.50 3.31
C SER A 46 2.40 5.00 1.87
N VAL A 47 1.27 4.45 1.41
CA VAL A 47 1.02 4.20 -0.01
C VAL A 47 0.24 5.37 -0.58
N ASP A 48 0.81 6.03 -1.59
CA ASP A 48 0.14 7.09 -2.33
C ASP A 48 -0.89 6.49 -3.30
N THR A 49 -2.16 6.84 -3.10
CA THR A 49 -3.29 6.31 -3.88
C THR A 49 -4.32 7.40 -4.19
N ASN A 50 -5.08 7.20 -5.26
CA ASN A 50 -6.23 8.02 -5.63
C ASN A 50 -7.57 7.35 -5.29
N VAL A 51 -7.56 6.23 -4.55
CA VAL A 51 -8.79 5.57 -4.13
C VAL A 51 -9.49 6.41 -3.06
N ALA A 52 -10.71 6.84 -3.37
CA ALA A 52 -11.49 7.71 -2.52
C ALA A 52 -11.69 7.13 -1.11
N GLY A 53 -11.32 7.89 -0.09
CA GLY A 53 -11.40 7.48 1.32
C GLY A 53 -10.23 6.63 1.82
N LEU A 54 -9.22 6.38 0.99
CA LEU A 54 -8.01 5.61 1.31
C LEU A 54 -6.71 6.40 1.04
N GLU A 55 -6.79 7.71 0.88
CA GLU A 55 -5.68 8.58 0.49
C GLU A 55 -4.55 8.65 1.54
N GLN A 56 -4.80 8.18 2.76
CA GLN A 56 -3.85 8.13 3.87
C GLN A 56 -3.78 6.73 4.45
N LEU A 57 -3.29 5.79 3.65
CA LEU A 57 -2.98 4.44 4.11
C LEU A 57 -1.50 4.29 4.41
N SER A 58 -1.21 4.10 5.69
CA SER A 58 0.13 3.94 6.19
C SER A 58 0.23 2.85 7.23
N MET A 59 1.37 2.16 7.20
CA MET A 59 1.66 1.01 8.07
C MET A 59 3.11 1.04 8.54
N CYS A 60 3.34 0.53 9.73
CA CYS A 60 4.66 0.30 10.30
C CYS A 60 5.35 -0.85 9.56
N ILE A 61 6.53 -0.56 9.01
CA ILE A 61 7.39 -1.50 8.30
C ILE A 61 8.79 -1.46 8.92
N PRO A 62 9.52 -2.59 8.99
CA PRO A 62 10.94 -2.58 9.32
C PRO A 62 11.73 -1.57 8.46
N GLY A 63 12.30 -0.58 9.13
CA GLY A 63 12.77 0.70 8.57
C GLY A 63 14.03 0.63 7.72
N ASN A 64 14.81 -0.45 7.79
CA ASN A 64 15.99 -0.64 6.94
C ASN A 64 15.67 -1.13 5.53
N GLN A 65 14.42 -1.51 5.28
CA GLN A 65 13.98 -2.04 3.99
C GLN A 65 12.80 -1.26 3.42
N VAL A 66 12.54 -0.03 3.88
CA VAL A 66 11.35 0.71 3.41
C VAL A 66 11.60 1.36 2.06
N CYS A 67 10.59 1.32 1.20
CA CYS A 67 10.62 2.06 -0.06
C CYS A 67 10.62 3.57 0.19
N SER A 68 11.80 4.18 0.19
CA SER A 68 11.98 5.60 0.48
C SER A 68 13.33 6.11 0.03
N GLY A 69 13.39 7.34 -0.50
CA GLY A 69 14.66 7.99 -0.83
C GLY A 69 15.40 7.25 -1.95
N SER A 70 16.57 6.67 -1.65
CA SER A 70 17.32 5.82 -2.58
C SER A 70 16.97 4.34 -2.50
N ILE A 71 16.17 3.93 -1.52
CA ILE A 71 15.98 2.51 -1.19
C ILE A 71 14.76 1.96 -1.94
N ALA A 72 14.99 0.99 -2.82
CA ALA A 72 14.00 0.17 -3.48
C ALA A 72 13.51 -0.93 -2.51
N GLY A 73 12.61 -0.54 -1.62
CA GLY A 73 12.22 -1.36 -0.49
C GLY A 73 10.81 -1.97 -0.56
N LEU A 74 10.33 -2.30 0.63
CA LEU A 74 9.02 -2.81 0.98
C LEU A 74 8.02 -1.67 1.17
N CYS A 75 6.78 -1.98 0.81
CA CYS A 75 5.61 -1.15 0.98
C CYS A 75 4.55 -1.85 1.82
N PRO A 76 3.58 -1.10 2.37
CA PRO A 76 2.53 -1.69 3.20
C PRO A 76 1.70 -2.76 2.48
N THR A 77 1.60 -3.96 3.05
CA THR A 77 0.65 -5.00 2.61
C THR A 77 -0.55 -5.05 3.54
N PHE A 78 -1.78 -5.02 2.99
CA PHE A 78 -3.00 -4.83 3.78
C PHE A 78 -3.81 -6.12 4.01
N MET A 79 -3.17 -7.29 4.02
CA MET A 79 -3.88 -8.58 3.98
C MET A 79 -4.80 -8.83 5.18
N SER A 80 -4.40 -8.43 6.38
CA SER A 80 -5.24 -8.51 7.58
C SER A 80 -6.28 -7.39 7.71
N TRP A 81 -6.24 -6.39 6.83
CA TRP A 81 -7.16 -5.27 6.85
C TRP A 81 -8.45 -5.62 6.08
N PRO A 82 -9.55 -4.88 6.28
CA PRO A 82 -10.82 -5.13 5.58
C PRO A 82 -10.68 -5.11 4.06
N SER A 83 -11.58 -5.82 3.37
CA SER A 83 -11.59 -5.95 1.91
C SER A 83 -11.45 -4.64 1.14
N LYS A 84 -12.09 -3.56 1.63
CA LYS A 84 -12.00 -2.22 1.04
C LYS A 84 -10.56 -1.68 0.95
N ASN A 85 -9.67 -2.10 1.84
CA ASN A 85 -8.27 -1.67 1.89
C ASN A 85 -7.36 -2.53 1.00
N ARG A 86 -7.73 -3.81 0.79
CA ARG A 86 -6.96 -4.77 -0.01
C ARG A 86 -6.99 -4.48 -1.52
N VAL A 87 -7.79 -3.51 -1.96
CA VAL A 87 -7.79 -3.01 -3.34
C VAL A 87 -6.50 -2.26 -3.69
N ILE A 88 -5.76 -1.79 -2.69
CA ILE A 88 -4.48 -1.11 -2.89
C ILE A 88 -3.40 -2.14 -3.17
N GLN A 89 -2.68 -1.95 -4.27
CA GLN A 89 -1.67 -2.88 -4.77
C GLN A 89 -0.32 -2.16 -4.82
N PRO A 90 0.53 -2.32 -3.78
CA PRO A 90 1.72 -1.47 -3.61
C PRO A 90 2.83 -1.75 -4.63
N VAL A 91 3.35 -0.68 -5.20
CA VAL A 91 4.54 -0.62 -6.05
C VAL A 91 5.55 0.32 -5.40
N CYS A 92 6.77 -0.14 -5.16
CA CYS A 92 7.88 0.73 -4.79
C CYS A 92 8.41 1.43 -6.04
N ALA A 93 7.91 2.63 -6.32
CA ALA A 93 8.20 3.33 -7.57
C ALA A 93 9.19 4.48 -7.36
N PHE A 94 10.08 4.67 -8.33
CA PHE A 94 10.91 5.86 -8.41
C PHE A 94 10.11 7.00 -9.06
N VAL A 95 9.81 8.05 -8.32
CA VAL A 95 8.95 9.16 -8.79
C VAL A 95 9.68 10.49 -8.83
N GLU A 96 9.21 11.38 -9.70
CA GLU A 96 9.71 12.74 -9.82
C GLU A 96 9.52 13.57 -8.53
N VAL A 97 10.59 14.28 -8.13
CA VAL A 97 10.61 15.29 -7.06
C VAL A 97 10.86 16.66 -7.67
N LYS A 98 9.83 17.51 -7.67
CA LYS A 98 9.86 18.82 -8.37
C LYS A 98 10.70 19.89 -7.67
N ASN A 99 10.89 19.79 -6.36
CA ASN A 99 11.58 20.78 -5.53
C ASN A 99 12.96 20.30 -5.08
N CYS A 100 13.63 19.48 -5.88
CA CYS A 100 14.97 18.99 -5.57
C CYS A 100 16.01 20.12 -5.59
N ASP A 101 16.78 20.23 -4.50
CA ASP A 101 17.86 21.22 -4.33
C ASP A 101 19.18 20.60 -3.80
N GLU A 102 19.21 19.28 -3.60
CA GLU A 102 20.40 18.46 -3.35
C GLU A 102 20.35 17.20 -4.23
N GLN A 103 21.08 17.19 -5.35
CA GLN A 103 20.96 16.17 -6.39
C GLN A 103 22.14 15.19 -6.39
N TYR A 104 21.85 13.91 -6.57
CA TYR A 104 22.83 12.83 -6.69
C TYR A 104 22.69 12.17 -8.07
N ASN A 105 23.77 12.09 -8.85
CA ASN A 105 23.71 11.43 -10.15
C ASN A 105 23.88 9.93 -9.97
N VAL A 106 22.93 9.17 -10.53
CA VAL A 106 22.99 7.70 -10.53
C VAL A 106 23.45 7.22 -11.90
N THR A 107 24.56 6.51 -11.93
CA THR A 107 25.08 5.87 -13.14
C THR A 107 24.94 4.37 -13.01
N VAL A 108 24.30 3.75 -14.00
CA VAL A 108 24.18 2.30 -14.14
C VAL A 108 25.18 1.85 -15.21
N LEU A 109 26.03 0.87 -14.87
CA LEU A 109 27.07 0.37 -15.76
C LEU A 109 26.48 -0.33 -17.00
N SER A 110 27.12 -0.18 -18.15
CA SER A 110 26.62 -0.71 -19.43
C SER A 110 26.68 -2.23 -19.57
N SER A 111 27.25 -2.95 -18.60
CA SER A 111 27.17 -4.42 -18.49
C SER A 111 25.83 -4.91 -17.94
N ALA A 112 25.03 -4.01 -17.37
CA ALA A 112 23.69 -4.24 -16.84
C ALA A 112 22.67 -4.44 -17.98
N GLY A 113 22.77 -5.58 -18.67
CA GLY A 113 21.93 -6.06 -19.79
C GLY A 113 21.45 -5.06 -20.85
N SER A 114 20.56 -5.51 -21.72
CA SER A 114 20.19 -4.76 -22.95
C SER A 114 19.22 -3.59 -22.70
N ASN A 115 18.75 -3.43 -21.47
CA ASN A 115 17.80 -2.38 -21.06
C ASN A 115 18.23 -1.65 -19.77
N GLY A 116 19.51 -1.75 -19.36
CA GLY A 116 19.94 -1.26 -18.05
C GLY A 116 19.42 -2.13 -16.91
N THR A 117 19.34 -3.44 -17.14
CA THR A 117 18.90 -4.45 -16.18
C THR A 117 19.97 -4.63 -15.12
N VAL A 118 19.68 -4.21 -13.89
CA VAL A 118 20.67 -4.18 -12.82
C VAL A 118 20.51 -5.43 -11.99
N ASP A 119 21.49 -6.32 -12.12
CA ASP A 119 21.47 -7.62 -11.43
C ASP A 119 22.23 -7.59 -10.10
N ASP A 120 23.09 -6.56 -9.88
CA ASP A 120 23.93 -6.41 -8.69
C ASP A 120 24.10 -4.94 -8.28
N GLU A 121 24.18 -4.67 -6.98
CA GLU A 121 24.39 -3.31 -6.44
C GLU A 121 25.69 -2.66 -6.96
N SER A 122 26.70 -3.45 -7.30
CA SER A 122 27.98 -2.99 -7.83
C SER A 122 27.89 -2.39 -9.24
N ASP A 123 26.80 -2.63 -9.96
CA ASP A 123 26.52 -1.99 -11.26
C ASP A 123 26.00 -0.55 -11.11
N ILE A 124 25.74 -0.10 -9.89
CA ILE A 124 25.25 1.25 -9.60
C ILE A 124 26.34 2.07 -8.94
N THR A 125 26.51 3.29 -9.43
CA THR A 125 27.32 4.31 -8.75
C THR A 125 26.49 5.56 -8.53
N VAL A 126 26.51 6.04 -7.29
CA VAL A 126 25.88 7.30 -6.88
C VAL A 126 26.98 8.34 -6.66
N SER A 127 26.87 9.48 -7.34
CA SER A 127 27.87 10.55 -7.21
C SER A 127 27.82 11.21 -5.83
N ALA A 128 28.82 12.05 -5.54
CA ALA A 128 28.68 13.04 -4.48
C ALA A 128 27.52 14.00 -4.77
N ALA A 129 26.93 14.56 -3.72
CA ALA A 129 25.86 15.53 -3.81
C ALA A 129 26.27 16.77 -4.63
N ASN A 130 25.39 17.18 -5.53
CA ASN A 130 25.45 18.45 -6.23
C ASN A 130 24.36 19.37 -5.66
N GLY A 131 24.79 20.47 -5.03
CA GLY A 131 23.90 21.39 -4.30
C GLY A 131 24.12 21.32 -2.78
N THR A 132 23.41 22.19 -2.05
CA THR A 132 23.47 22.28 -0.58
C THR A 132 22.08 22.41 0.02
N GLY A 133 21.10 21.85 -0.67
CA GLY A 133 19.69 21.94 -0.35
C GLY A 133 19.25 21.08 0.83
N THR A 134 17.94 20.94 1.00
CA THR A 134 17.33 20.08 2.04
C THR A 134 16.51 18.93 1.47
N VAL A 135 16.22 18.99 0.17
CA VAL A 135 15.41 18.03 -0.57
C VAL A 135 16.33 17.25 -1.48
N GLN A 136 16.66 16.05 -1.00
CA GLN A 136 17.50 15.10 -1.71
C GLN A 136 16.73 14.42 -2.84
N CYS A 137 17.34 14.35 -4.02
CA CYS A 137 16.84 13.55 -5.12
C CYS A 137 17.98 12.88 -5.88
N TYR A 138 17.62 11.82 -6.59
CA TYR A 138 18.53 11.03 -7.40
C TYR A 138 18.17 11.24 -8.87
N GLN A 139 19.15 11.53 -9.70
CA GLN A 139 18.96 11.66 -11.13
C GLN A 139 19.19 10.31 -11.80
N ARG A 140 18.14 9.73 -12.38
CA ARG A 140 18.15 8.42 -13.04
C ARG A 140 17.61 8.53 -14.46
N ASN A 141 18.28 7.87 -15.40
CA ASN A 141 17.85 7.78 -16.80
C ASN A 141 17.10 6.47 -17.08
N PHE A 142 15.81 6.54 -17.41
CA PHE A 142 15.02 5.38 -17.81
C PHE A 142 15.02 5.24 -19.33
N THR A 143 15.05 4.02 -19.85
CA THR A 143 15.14 3.78 -21.30
C THR A 143 14.36 2.52 -21.67
N VAL A 144 13.53 2.61 -22.70
CA VAL A 144 12.81 1.47 -23.30
C VAL A 144 12.55 1.78 -24.77
N ASN A 145 12.72 0.82 -25.69
CA ASN A 145 12.38 0.96 -27.12
C ASN A 145 12.91 2.25 -27.79
N ASN A 146 14.17 2.64 -27.52
CA ASN A 146 14.81 3.89 -27.98
C ASN A 146 14.22 5.21 -27.44
N GLU A 147 13.23 5.15 -26.56
CA GLU A 147 12.78 6.28 -25.75
C GLU A 147 13.63 6.35 -24.48
N TYR A 148 14.00 7.56 -24.06
CA TYR A 148 14.73 7.78 -22.83
C TYR A 148 14.19 9.00 -22.08
N VAL A 149 14.16 8.93 -20.75
CA VAL A 149 13.73 10.02 -19.87
C VAL A 149 14.63 10.12 -18.66
N VAL A 150 15.06 11.33 -18.34
CA VAL A 150 15.83 11.62 -17.12
C VAL A 150 14.87 12.11 -16.06
N VAL A 151 14.85 11.41 -14.92
CA VAL A 151 13.98 11.72 -13.77
C VAL A 151 14.85 12.11 -12.59
N ASN A 152 14.52 13.23 -11.96
CA ASN A 152 15.04 13.60 -10.65
C ASN A 152 14.03 13.16 -9.61
N GLY A 153 14.35 12.14 -8.83
CA GLY A 153 13.33 11.44 -8.06
C GLY A 153 13.81 10.75 -6.80
N ILE A 154 12.85 10.11 -6.14
CA ILE A 154 13.04 9.24 -4.98
C ILE A 154 12.10 8.04 -5.07
N TYR A 155 12.43 6.98 -4.34
CA TYR A 155 11.50 5.89 -4.09
C TYR A 155 10.38 6.30 -3.15
N GLN A 156 9.16 5.88 -3.47
CA GLN A 156 8.00 5.90 -2.59
C GLN A 156 7.00 4.80 -3.00
N CYS A 157 6.14 4.43 -2.06
CA CYS A 157 5.08 3.47 -2.34
C CYS A 157 3.91 4.13 -3.06
N LEU A 158 3.55 3.60 -4.23
CA LEU A 158 2.35 3.99 -4.98
C LEU A 158 1.41 2.80 -5.07
N ASP A 159 0.12 3.10 -5.13
CA ASP A 159 -0.86 2.15 -5.63
C ASP A 159 -0.66 1.90 -7.13
N LYS A 160 -0.71 0.64 -7.57
CA LYS A 160 -0.59 0.19 -8.97
C LYS A 160 -1.45 1.01 -9.91
N ALA A 161 -2.70 1.31 -9.51
CA ALA A 161 -3.61 2.08 -10.35
C ALA A 161 -3.07 3.50 -10.62
N LYS A 162 -2.51 4.14 -9.59
CA LYS A 162 -1.87 5.46 -9.70
C LYS A 162 -0.55 5.38 -10.46
N TYR A 163 0.28 4.38 -10.16
CA TYR A 163 1.56 4.14 -10.84
C TYR A 163 1.40 4.05 -12.35
N VAL A 164 0.45 3.24 -12.83
CA VAL A 164 0.14 3.13 -14.27
C VAL A 164 -0.45 4.42 -14.82
N ALA A 165 -1.37 5.07 -14.11
CA ALA A 165 -2.03 6.29 -14.59
C ALA A 165 -1.10 7.50 -14.73
N THR A 166 -0.02 7.55 -13.96
CA THR A 166 0.97 8.65 -13.98
C THR A 166 2.28 8.25 -14.66
N ASN A 167 2.37 7.05 -15.22
CA ASN A 167 3.62 6.45 -15.74
C ASN A 167 4.75 6.40 -14.72
N GLY A 168 4.44 6.41 -13.41
CA GLY A 168 5.44 6.61 -12.36
C GLY A 168 6.31 7.86 -12.58
N GLY A 169 5.88 8.82 -13.40
CA GLY A 169 6.66 9.98 -13.83
C GLY A 169 7.69 9.73 -14.95
N HIS A 170 7.67 8.58 -15.64
CA HIS A 170 8.62 8.23 -16.70
C HIS A 170 7.96 7.79 -18.02
N ILE A 171 7.90 6.48 -18.33
CA ILE A 171 7.51 5.93 -19.65
C ILE A 171 6.41 4.87 -19.47
N GLN A 172 5.31 4.96 -20.22
CA GLN A 172 4.16 4.04 -20.10
C GLN A 172 4.55 2.57 -20.33
N ASN A 173 5.39 2.28 -21.33
CA ASN A 173 5.80 0.90 -21.61
C ASN A 173 6.56 0.25 -20.44
N ILE A 174 7.26 1.05 -19.62
CA ILE A 174 7.94 0.55 -18.43
C ILE A 174 6.91 0.16 -17.36
N THR A 175 5.92 1.01 -17.09
CA THR A 175 4.94 0.72 -16.04
C THR A 175 4.10 -0.52 -16.35
N ASP A 176 3.78 -0.76 -17.62
CA ASP A 176 3.09 -1.97 -18.04
C ASP A 176 3.98 -3.22 -17.89
N THR A 177 5.26 -3.12 -18.26
CA THR A 177 6.25 -4.20 -18.10
C THR A 177 6.44 -4.56 -16.62
N VAL A 178 6.62 -3.56 -15.75
CA VAL A 178 6.77 -3.73 -14.31
C VAL A 178 5.56 -4.43 -13.67
N VAL A 179 4.35 -4.06 -14.10
CA VAL A 179 3.12 -4.68 -13.60
C VAL A 179 3.03 -6.15 -14.03
N GLU A 180 3.53 -6.49 -15.22
CA GLU A 180 3.63 -7.87 -15.71
C GLU A 180 4.68 -8.68 -14.94
N GLU A 181 5.89 -8.12 -14.75
CA GLU A 181 6.99 -8.74 -13.98
C GLU A 181 6.60 -9.06 -12.54
N CYS A 182 5.73 -8.24 -11.94
CA CYS A 182 5.19 -8.45 -10.59
C CYS A 182 3.92 -9.32 -10.56
N GLY A 183 3.63 -10.05 -11.63
CA GLY A 183 2.60 -11.07 -11.66
C GLY A 183 1.18 -10.54 -11.50
N TRP A 184 0.86 -9.39 -12.10
CA TRP A 184 -0.50 -8.84 -12.05
C TRP A 184 -1.55 -9.84 -12.55
N ASN A 185 -2.49 -10.17 -11.68
CA ASN A 185 -3.60 -11.05 -12.02
C ASN A 185 -4.87 -10.23 -12.21
N THR A 186 -5.39 -10.18 -13.44
CA THR A 186 -6.61 -9.42 -13.78
C THR A 186 -7.89 -10.00 -13.18
N THR A 187 -7.90 -11.29 -12.82
CA THR A 187 -9.07 -11.97 -12.24
C THR A 187 -9.18 -11.67 -10.75
N THR A 188 -8.07 -11.81 -10.01
CA THR A 188 -8.04 -11.54 -8.57
C THR A 188 -7.76 -10.06 -8.26
N GLN A 189 -7.33 -9.28 -9.25
CA GLN A 189 -6.90 -7.89 -9.13
C GLN A 189 -5.76 -7.70 -8.11
N THR A 190 -4.83 -8.64 -8.09
CA THR A 190 -3.70 -8.64 -7.15
C THR A 190 -2.37 -8.57 -7.88
N LEU A 191 -1.46 -7.79 -7.32
CA LEU A 191 -0.04 -7.74 -7.64
C LEU A 191 0.72 -8.50 -6.55
N CYS A 192 1.73 -9.31 -6.92
CA CYS A 192 2.44 -10.16 -5.96
C CYS A 192 1.52 -10.99 -5.06
N SER A 193 0.40 -11.46 -5.65
CA SER A 193 -0.68 -12.19 -4.96
C SER A 193 -1.26 -11.51 -3.71
N GLY A 194 -1.00 -10.20 -3.54
CA GLY A 194 -1.33 -9.44 -2.32
C GLY A 194 -0.38 -9.68 -1.14
N GLN A 195 0.65 -10.52 -1.32
CA GLN A 195 1.52 -11.03 -0.26
C GLN A 195 2.95 -10.47 -0.34
N GLY A 196 3.12 -9.34 -1.02
CA GLY A 196 4.43 -8.72 -1.19
C GLY A 196 4.33 -7.31 -1.76
N THR A 197 5.50 -6.73 -2.01
CA THR A 197 5.65 -5.45 -2.69
C THR A 197 6.26 -5.68 -4.07
N CYS A 198 5.68 -5.06 -5.10
CA CYS A 198 6.35 -4.96 -6.39
C CYS A 198 7.46 -3.91 -6.30
N SER A 199 8.72 -4.31 -6.40
CA SER A 199 9.87 -3.45 -6.11
C SER A 199 11.02 -3.76 -7.07
N PRO A 200 11.88 -2.80 -7.40
CA PRO A 200 13.09 -3.07 -8.17
C PRO A 200 13.94 -4.18 -7.55
N LEU A 201 14.58 -5.01 -8.38
CA LEU A 201 15.51 -6.07 -7.96
C LEU A 201 16.56 -5.52 -6.97
N VAL A 202 17.21 -4.44 -7.37
CA VAL A 202 18.13 -3.63 -6.55
C VAL A 202 17.81 -2.15 -6.72
N ASP A 203 18.35 -1.30 -5.84
CA ASP A 203 18.16 0.15 -5.90
C ASP A 203 18.45 0.70 -7.30
N PHE A 204 17.55 1.51 -7.86
CA PHE A 204 17.65 2.11 -9.21
C PHE A 204 17.59 1.15 -10.41
N ALA A 205 17.29 -0.14 -10.21
CA ALA A 205 17.00 -1.08 -11.29
C ALA A 205 15.71 -0.71 -12.04
N GLN A 206 15.63 -1.09 -13.32
CA GLN A 206 14.40 -0.98 -14.12
C GLN A 206 13.56 -2.26 -14.10
N ASP A 207 14.16 -3.40 -13.75
CA ASP A 207 13.45 -4.68 -13.59
C ASP A 207 12.95 -4.83 -12.16
N TYR A 208 11.74 -5.33 -12.05
CA TYR A 208 11.03 -5.45 -10.79
C TYR A 208 10.79 -6.92 -10.47
N GLU A 209 10.66 -7.18 -9.18
CA GLU A 209 10.23 -8.47 -8.67
C GLU A 209 9.22 -8.28 -7.54
N CYS A 210 8.59 -9.39 -7.18
CA CYS A 210 7.82 -9.46 -5.96
C CYS A 210 8.74 -9.71 -4.76
N LYS A 211 8.98 -8.66 -3.97
CA LYS A 211 9.56 -8.80 -2.63
C LYS A 211 8.47 -9.33 -1.69
N CYS A 212 8.41 -10.66 -1.62
CA CYS A 212 7.41 -11.37 -0.83
C CYS A 212 7.59 -11.13 0.66
N ASN A 213 6.47 -11.07 1.36
CA ASN A 213 6.45 -11.23 2.79
C ASN A 213 7.05 -12.61 3.16
N ALA A 214 7.74 -12.69 4.31
CA ALA A 214 8.34 -13.95 4.76
C ALA A 214 7.27 -15.05 4.85
N GLY A 215 7.63 -16.31 4.58
CA GLY A 215 6.68 -17.41 4.56
C GLY A 215 5.86 -17.56 3.26
N TYR A 216 6.09 -16.73 2.23
CA TYR A 216 5.55 -16.93 0.88
C TYR A 216 6.65 -17.27 -0.13
N ASN A 217 6.29 -18.00 -1.18
CA ASN A 217 7.21 -18.43 -2.22
C ASN A 217 7.52 -17.29 -3.21
N SER A 218 8.80 -16.96 -3.39
CA SER A 218 9.23 -15.91 -4.33
C SER A 218 9.12 -16.32 -5.80
N SER A 219 9.12 -17.62 -6.10
CA SER A 219 9.10 -18.14 -7.48
C SER A 219 7.71 -18.17 -8.12
N ASP A 220 6.66 -17.85 -7.37
CA ASP A 220 5.27 -17.87 -7.85
C ASP A 220 4.50 -16.57 -7.56
N TYR A 221 5.23 -15.45 -7.51
CA TYR A 221 4.69 -14.13 -7.20
C TYR A 221 3.98 -14.11 -5.84
N CYS A 222 4.59 -14.73 -4.83
CA CYS A 222 4.10 -14.80 -3.45
C CYS A 222 2.74 -15.52 -3.31
N TYR A 223 2.41 -16.42 -4.23
CA TYR A 223 1.13 -17.10 -4.24
C TYR A 223 1.08 -18.22 -3.19
N ALA A 224 2.03 -19.14 -3.22
CA ALA A 224 2.02 -20.27 -2.29
C ALA A 224 2.57 -19.88 -0.92
N VAL A 225 1.87 -20.32 0.12
CA VAL A 225 2.39 -20.34 1.48
C VAL A 225 3.49 -21.39 1.57
N ALA A 226 4.66 -20.98 2.06
CA ALA A 226 5.84 -21.82 2.24
C ALA A 226 6.14 -22.11 3.72
N SER A 227 5.76 -21.22 4.65
CA SER A 227 5.89 -21.42 6.09
C SER A 227 4.97 -20.49 6.90
N ASN A 228 4.98 -20.65 8.23
CA ASN A 228 4.28 -19.77 9.17
C ASN A 228 5.04 -18.48 9.55
N GLU A 229 6.20 -18.23 8.91
CA GLU A 229 7.00 -17.02 9.18
C GLU A 229 6.26 -15.77 8.68
N CYS A 230 6.45 -14.64 9.34
CA CYS A 230 5.90 -13.36 8.93
C CYS A 230 6.91 -12.22 9.07
N SER A 231 6.92 -11.29 8.12
CA SER A 231 7.77 -10.09 8.12
C SER A 231 6.96 -8.79 8.14
N SER A 232 5.62 -8.90 8.10
CA SER A 232 4.71 -7.76 8.14
C SER A 232 3.65 -7.92 9.23
N VAL A 233 3.44 -6.84 9.99
CA VAL A 233 2.45 -6.73 11.08
C VAL A 233 1.02 -7.03 10.63
N ALA A 234 0.72 -6.93 9.34
CA ALA A 234 -0.61 -7.13 8.75
C ALA A 234 -0.68 -8.34 7.79
N GLN A 235 0.23 -9.31 7.94
CA GLN A 235 0.38 -10.44 7.02
C GLN A 235 -0.53 -11.64 7.34
N CYS A 236 -0.73 -11.95 8.63
CA CYS A 236 -1.28 -13.22 9.11
C CYS A 236 -2.80 -13.38 8.94
N GLY A 237 -3.35 -13.03 7.78
CA GLY A 237 -4.78 -13.06 7.51
C GLY A 237 -5.59 -12.16 8.45
N THR A 238 -6.93 -12.23 8.34
CA THR A 238 -7.82 -11.42 9.18
C THR A 238 -8.00 -11.97 10.60
N GLN A 239 -7.54 -13.19 10.85
CA GLN A 239 -7.68 -13.89 12.14
C GLN A 239 -6.34 -14.19 12.80
N GLY A 240 -5.23 -13.66 12.30
CA GLY A 240 -3.91 -13.86 12.89
C GLY A 240 -3.22 -12.56 13.24
N SER A 241 -2.17 -12.69 14.05
CA SER A 241 -1.27 -11.59 14.40
C SER A 241 0.17 -12.03 14.17
N CYS A 242 0.97 -11.14 13.59
CA CYS A 242 2.42 -11.32 13.51
C CYS A 242 3.06 -10.64 14.71
N LYS A 243 3.82 -11.38 15.52
CA LYS A 243 4.58 -10.82 16.64
C LYS A 243 6.06 -10.93 16.34
N PHE A 244 6.77 -9.83 16.56
CA PHE A 244 8.21 -9.73 16.41
C PHE A 244 8.86 -9.72 17.79
N ASP A 245 9.95 -10.44 17.93
CA ASP A 245 10.82 -10.29 19.09
C ASP A 245 11.61 -8.98 18.98
N GLU A 246 11.98 -8.38 20.11
CA GLU A 246 12.71 -7.11 20.13
C GLU A 246 14.01 -7.21 19.31
N GLY A 247 14.16 -6.34 18.31
CA GLY A 247 15.33 -6.31 17.42
C GLY A 247 15.26 -7.27 16.22
N THR A 248 14.15 -7.96 16.02
CA THR A 248 13.95 -8.84 14.84
C THR A 248 13.09 -8.16 13.76
N THR A 249 13.19 -8.67 12.53
CA THR A 249 12.37 -8.26 11.37
C THR A 249 11.48 -9.38 10.85
N SER A 250 11.51 -10.54 11.50
CA SER A 250 10.62 -11.66 11.24
C SER A 250 10.07 -12.24 12.54
N GLY A 251 8.93 -12.92 12.44
CA GLY A 251 8.24 -13.58 13.52
C GLY A 251 7.39 -14.73 13.00
N GLU A 252 6.46 -15.22 13.81
CA GLU A 252 5.53 -16.27 13.41
C GLU A 252 4.08 -15.80 13.58
N CYS A 253 3.21 -16.26 12.68
CA CYS A 253 1.79 -15.98 12.78
C CYS A 253 1.15 -16.75 13.93
N SER A 254 0.50 -16.01 14.83
CA SER A 254 -0.35 -16.56 15.90
C SER A 254 -1.81 -16.39 15.50
N CYS A 255 -2.51 -17.51 15.32
CA CYS A 255 -3.92 -17.52 14.93
C CYS A 255 -4.85 -17.33 16.13
N SER A 256 -5.94 -16.61 15.90
CA SER A 256 -7.05 -16.47 16.84
C SER A 256 -7.93 -17.72 16.77
N ASP A 257 -8.76 -17.92 17.80
CA ASP A 257 -9.73 -19.02 17.83
C ASP A 257 -10.55 -19.08 16.52
N GLY A 258 -10.75 -20.29 16.01
CA GLY A 258 -11.46 -20.51 14.73
C GLY A 258 -10.59 -20.44 13.47
N ALA A 259 -9.31 -20.08 13.59
CA ALA A 259 -8.32 -20.12 12.51
C ALA A 259 -7.10 -20.97 12.87
N THR A 260 -6.47 -21.55 11.85
CA THR A 260 -5.31 -22.45 11.97
C THR A 260 -4.48 -22.44 10.69
N GLY A 261 -3.41 -23.25 10.68
CA GLY A 261 -2.48 -23.38 9.58
C GLY A 261 -1.56 -22.18 9.41
N ASP A 262 -0.57 -22.35 8.52
CA ASP A 262 0.38 -21.29 8.21
C ASP A 262 -0.35 -20.04 7.71
N GLN A 263 0.15 -18.87 8.12
CA GLN A 263 -0.41 -17.57 7.78
C GLN A 263 -1.85 -17.35 8.28
N CYS A 264 -2.37 -18.25 9.12
CA CYS A 264 -3.74 -18.24 9.64
C CYS A 264 -4.80 -18.16 8.53
N LEU A 265 -4.57 -18.87 7.42
CA LEU A 265 -5.45 -18.85 6.25
C LEU A 265 -6.48 -19.98 6.23
N LEU A 266 -6.40 -20.93 7.18
CA LEU A 266 -7.32 -22.06 7.26
C LEU A 266 -8.27 -21.88 8.45
N CYS A 267 -9.50 -22.37 8.34
CA CYS A 267 -10.42 -22.46 9.47
C CYS A 267 -10.17 -23.70 10.32
N ASP A 268 -10.34 -23.53 11.63
CA ASP A 268 -10.30 -24.62 12.59
C ASP A 268 -11.71 -25.20 12.76
N ALA A 269 -11.96 -26.36 12.16
CA ALA A 269 -13.24 -27.06 12.23
C ALA A 269 -13.61 -27.54 13.65
N THR A 270 -12.66 -27.54 14.59
CA THR A 270 -12.90 -27.94 15.99
C THR A 270 -13.37 -26.79 16.88
N ALA A 271 -13.23 -25.55 16.38
CA ALA A 271 -13.68 -24.36 17.09
C ALA A 271 -15.21 -24.25 17.13
N SER A 272 -15.71 -23.37 18.00
CA SER A 272 -17.15 -23.14 18.14
C SER A 272 -17.77 -22.62 16.83
N ALA A 273 -19.03 -22.99 16.57
CA ALA A 273 -19.77 -22.54 15.39
C ALA A 273 -19.90 -21.01 15.29
N ASP A 274 -19.89 -20.31 16.43
CA ASP A 274 -19.99 -18.84 16.49
C ASP A 274 -18.65 -18.15 16.16
N THR A 275 -17.53 -18.88 16.18
CA THR A 275 -16.19 -18.35 15.93
C THR A 275 -15.64 -18.79 14.58
N VAL A 276 -15.78 -20.08 14.24
CA VAL A 276 -15.31 -20.61 12.97
C VAL A 276 -16.00 -19.90 11.81
N CYS A 277 -15.23 -19.50 10.80
CA CYS A 277 -15.76 -18.72 9.66
C CYS A 277 -16.57 -17.48 10.12
N SER A 278 -16.12 -16.84 11.20
CA SER A 278 -16.76 -15.67 11.82
C SER A 278 -18.24 -15.89 12.18
N GLY A 279 -18.68 -17.13 12.40
CA GLY A 279 -20.09 -17.46 12.66
C GLY A 279 -21.00 -17.33 11.44
N HIS A 280 -20.43 -17.12 10.26
CA HIS A 280 -21.16 -16.83 9.02
C HIS A 280 -20.88 -17.85 7.92
N GLY A 281 -20.38 -19.04 8.28
CA GLY A 281 -20.11 -20.10 7.33
C GLY A 281 -19.87 -21.44 8.00
N THR A 282 -19.48 -22.41 7.19
CA THR A 282 -19.08 -23.76 7.64
C THR A 282 -17.65 -24.05 7.21
N CYS A 283 -16.87 -24.65 8.10
CA CYS A 283 -15.49 -25.03 7.79
C CYS A 283 -15.45 -26.39 7.10
N GLY A 284 -14.94 -26.44 5.87
CA GLY A 284 -14.78 -27.67 5.10
C GLY A 284 -13.55 -28.48 5.54
N ALA A 285 -13.46 -29.73 5.05
CA ALA A 285 -12.38 -30.67 5.38
C ALA A 285 -10.97 -30.21 4.97
N GLY A 286 -10.85 -29.19 4.13
CA GLY A 286 -9.58 -28.56 3.74
C GLY A 286 -9.27 -27.26 4.50
N GLY A 287 -10.00 -26.93 5.57
CA GLY A 287 -9.83 -25.67 6.28
C GLY A 287 -10.32 -24.45 5.48
N VAL A 288 -11.23 -24.65 4.52
CA VAL A 288 -11.80 -23.56 3.71
C VAL A 288 -13.23 -23.28 4.18
N CYS A 289 -13.53 -22.01 4.44
CA CYS A 289 -14.87 -21.58 4.81
C CYS A 289 -15.80 -21.54 3.59
N THR A 290 -16.98 -22.14 3.73
CA THR A 290 -18.12 -21.91 2.84
C THR A 290 -19.03 -20.88 3.48
N CYS A 291 -19.07 -19.67 2.92
CA CYS A 291 -19.83 -18.56 3.48
C CYS A 291 -21.33 -18.68 3.21
N SER A 292 -22.10 -18.25 4.20
CA SER A 292 -23.55 -18.08 4.09
C SER A 292 -23.87 -16.95 3.12
N THR A 293 -25.07 -16.97 2.56
CA THR A 293 -25.57 -15.89 1.69
C THR A 293 -25.41 -14.52 2.36
N GLY A 294 -24.82 -13.57 1.63
CA GLY A 294 -24.58 -12.21 2.12
C GLY A 294 -23.21 -11.99 2.77
N TYR A 295 -22.36 -13.02 2.84
CA TYR A 295 -21.02 -12.95 3.43
C TYR A 295 -19.95 -13.45 2.47
N ASN A 296 -18.75 -12.88 2.57
CA ASN A 296 -17.58 -13.25 1.78
C ASN A 296 -16.26 -13.06 2.55
N GLY A 297 -15.14 -13.32 1.87
CA GLY A 297 -13.80 -13.32 2.45
C GLY A 297 -13.39 -14.69 3.02
N THR A 298 -12.09 -14.85 3.30
CA THR A 298 -11.48 -16.13 3.74
C THR A 298 -12.19 -16.74 4.94
N PHE A 299 -12.66 -15.89 5.87
CA PHE A 299 -13.38 -16.31 7.08
C PHE A 299 -14.81 -15.76 7.15
N CYS A 300 -15.43 -15.41 6.02
CA CYS A 300 -16.83 -14.95 5.96
C CYS A 300 -17.16 -13.72 6.84
N GLY A 301 -16.15 -12.90 7.16
CA GLY A 301 -16.30 -11.71 8.00
C GLY A 301 -16.73 -10.45 7.25
N ASP A 302 -16.55 -10.43 5.92
CA ASP A 302 -16.95 -9.32 5.06
C ASP A 302 -18.45 -9.48 4.70
N SER A 303 -19.30 -8.45 4.91
CA SER A 303 -20.72 -8.49 4.52
C SER A 303 -20.93 -7.83 3.16
N THR A 304 -21.73 -8.42 2.27
CA THR A 304 -21.95 -7.90 0.90
C THR A 304 -22.98 -6.77 0.83
N GLY A 305 -23.50 -6.29 1.96
CA GLY A 305 -24.34 -5.09 1.99
C GLY A 305 -25.77 -5.25 1.47
N GLU A 306 -26.26 -6.46 1.19
CA GLU A 306 -27.67 -6.68 0.90
C GLU A 306 -28.51 -6.73 2.19
N LYS A 307 -28.74 -5.56 2.78
CA LYS A 307 -29.97 -5.31 3.53
C LYS A 307 -30.80 -4.27 2.79
N THR A 308 -31.55 -4.73 1.80
CA THR A 308 -32.75 -4.02 1.35
C THR A 308 -33.75 -4.02 2.49
N ALA A 309 -33.69 -3.01 3.35
CA ALA A 309 -34.83 -2.57 4.13
C ALA A 309 -35.35 -1.29 3.47
N SER A 310 -36.29 -1.50 2.56
CA SER A 310 -37.24 -0.53 2.06
C SER A 310 -37.64 0.47 3.15
N LYS A 311 -37.28 1.73 2.97
CA LYS A 311 -38.18 2.83 3.28
C LYS A 311 -38.51 3.48 1.96
N THR A 312 -39.69 3.16 1.47
CA THR A 312 -40.46 4.00 0.56
C THR A 312 -40.45 5.43 1.12
N SER A 313 -39.54 6.26 0.63
CA SER A 313 -39.55 7.69 0.88
C SER A 313 -40.76 8.26 0.16
N ALA A 314 -41.88 8.33 0.85
CA ALA A 314 -42.98 9.18 0.44
C ALA A 314 -42.41 10.59 0.23
N ALA A 315 -42.49 11.07 -1.00
CA ALA A 315 -42.15 12.44 -1.35
C ALA A 315 -43.03 13.39 -0.53
N ALA A 316 -42.49 13.92 0.57
CA ALA A 316 -43.06 15.05 1.27
C ALA A 316 -42.54 16.32 0.58
N THR A 317 -43.41 16.92 -0.23
CA THR A 317 -43.25 18.20 -0.88
C THR A 317 -43.00 19.29 0.17
N VAL A 318 -41.74 19.70 0.36
CA VAL A 318 -41.42 20.90 1.16
C VAL A 318 -41.57 22.11 0.25
N LYS A 319 -42.72 22.78 0.37
CA LYS A 319 -42.91 24.14 -0.14
C LYS A 319 -42.01 25.08 0.68
N MET A 320 -40.89 25.51 0.10
CA MET A 320 -40.16 26.68 0.61
C MET A 320 -40.91 27.94 0.17
N GLY A 321 -41.54 28.60 1.14
CA GLY A 321 -42.13 29.92 0.97
C GLY A 321 -41.03 30.97 0.88
N ILE A 322 -40.91 31.62 -0.28
CA ILE A 322 -40.11 32.83 -0.45
C ILE A 322 -40.99 33.99 -0.03
N SER A 323 -40.75 34.51 1.18
CA SER A 323 -41.38 35.75 1.65
C SER A 323 -40.65 36.94 1.04
N ALA A 324 -41.42 37.75 0.32
CA ALA A 324 -41.01 38.98 -0.31
C ALA A 324 -40.48 39.99 0.73
N ILE A 325 -39.34 40.60 0.45
CA ILE A 325 -39.00 41.92 0.97
C ILE A 325 -38.89 42.85 -0.23
N VAL A 326 -39.89 43.73 -0.29
CA VAL A 326 -40.00 44.87 -1.19
C VAL A 326 -38.95 45.91 -0.78
N ALA A 327 -38.06 46.28 -1.70
CA ALA A 327 -37.36 47.56 -1.65
C ALA A 327 -37.27 48.10 -3.08
N ALA A 328 -38.17 49.02 -3.38
CA ALA A 328 -38.14 49.86 -4.55
C ALA A 328 -36.94 50.82 -4.48
N LEU A 329 -36.18 50.98 -5.56
CA LEU A 329 -35.65 52.31 -5.92
C LEU A 329 -35.28 52.40 -7.42
N LEU A 330 -36.11 53.18 -8.11
CA LEU A 330 -35.83 54.16 -9.16
C LEU A 330 -35.11 53.77 -10.47
N LEU A 331 -35.92 53.86 -11.53
CA LEU A 331 -35.62 54.05 -12.95
C LEU A 331 -34.78 55.32 -13.24
N ALA A 332 -33.83 55.20 -14.18
CA ALA A 332 -33.59 56.12 -15.30
C ALA A 332 -32.62 55.38 -16.26
N ILE A 333 -33.02 54.85 -17.42
CA ILE A 333 -33.47 55.46 -18.68
C ILE A 333 -32.33 56.12 -19.50
N PHE A 334 -32.20 55.59 -20.73
CA PHE A 334 -31.61 56.07 -22.00
C PHE A 334 -30.12 55.85 -22.34
N ALA A 335 -29.99 55.16 -23.49
CA ALA A 335 -28.92 55.12 -24.49
C ALA A 335 -27.65 54.29 -24.18
#